data_AF-A0A520C4I2-F1
#
_entry.id   AF-A0A520C4I2-F1
#
_cell.length_a   1.000
_cell.length_b   1.000
_cell.length_c   1.000
_cell.angle_alpha   90.00
_cell.angle_beta   90.00
_cell.angle_gamma   90.00
#
_symmetry.space_group_name_H-M   'P 1'
#
loop_
_entity.id
_entity.type
_entity.pdbx_description
1 polymer ?
#
loop_
_entity_poly.entity_id
_entity_poly.type
_entity_poly.pdbx_seq_one_letter_code
_entity_poly.pdbx_strand_id
1 'polypeptide(L)' 'FKSAFVSGTKKEKIIITTEKDSKRLNAAGFKDLLVNLPVYFLPIEVDLFEQDKITFDELILNYVKSNRRNR' A
#
# COMPACT_ATOMS: atom_id res chain seq x y z
N PHE A 1 -7.03 12.44 -18.50
CA PHE A 1 -7.12 11.04 -18.00
C PHE A 1 -8.56 10.56 -17.95
N LYS A 2 -9.45 11.21 -17.16
CA LYS A 2 -10.88 10.88 -17.09
C LYS A 2 -11.59 10.79 -18.45
N SER A 3 -11.33 11.75 -19.35
CA SER A 3 -11.87 11.74 -20.72
C SER A 3 -11.49 10.48 -21.49
N ALA A 4 -10.21 10.10 -21.48
CA ALA A 4 -9.69 8.89 -22.13
C ALA A 4 -10.26 7.60 -21.51
N PHE A 5 -10.43 7.57 -20.19
CA PHE A 5 -11.05 6.42 -19.50
C PHE A 5 -12.51 6.24 -19.93
N VAL A 6 -13.27 7.34 -20.01
CA VAL A 6 -14.68 7.32 -20.45
C VAL A 6 -14.80 7.00 -21.93
N SER A 7 -13.92 7.52 -22.80
CA SER A 7 -14.00 7.34 -24.26
C SER A 7 -13.63 5.94 -24.76
N GLY A 8 -12.99 5.09 -23.94
CA GLY A 8 -12.64 3.74 -24.37
C GLY A 8 -13.87 2.87 -24.66
N THR A 9 -13.71 1.85 -25.49
CA THR A 9 -14.80 1.06 -26.09
C THR A 9 -15.61 0.18 -25.12
N LYS A 10 -15.02 -0.28 -24.02
CA LYS A 10 -15.75 -1.08 -23.01
C LYS A 10 -16.70 -0.22 -22.19
N LYS A 11 -17.85 -0.75 -21.78
CA LYS A 11 -18.77 -0.05 -20.87
C LYS A 11 -18.36 -0.23 -19.40
N GLU A 12 -17.86 -1.40 -19.05
CA GLU A 12 -17.41 -1.75 -17.70
C GLU A 12 -15.89 -1.82 -17.67
N LYS A 13 -15.28 -0.96 -16.86
CA LYS A 13 -13.83 -0.86 -16.71
C LYS A 13 -13.51 -0.50 -15.26
N ILE A 14 -12.39 -1.02 -14.79
CA ILE A 14 -11.78 -0.66 -13.51
C ILE A 14 -10.33 -0.28 -13.74
N ILE A 15 -9.78 0.51 -12.82
CA ILE A 15 -8.35 0.85 -12.79
C ILE A 15 -7.76 0.07 -11.63
N ILE A 16 -6.78 -0.80 -11.92
CA ILE A 16 -6.03 -1.52 -10.89
C ILE A 16 -4.62 -0.93 -10.85
N THR A 17 -4.11 -0.67 -9.66
CA THR A 17 -2.75 -0.18 -9.44
C THR A 17 -2.06 -0.92 -8.28
N THR A 18 -0.81 -0.58 -8.02
CA THR A 18 -0.07 -1.09 -6.85
C THR A 18 -0.33 -0.19 -5.64
N GLU A 19 -0.13 -0.70 -4.42
CA GLU A 19 -0.28 0.13 -3.22
C GLU A 19 0.65 1.37 -3.26
N LYS A 20 1.91 1.18 -3.68
CA LYS A 20 2.89 2.26 -3.84
C LYS A 20 2.37 3.39 -4.73
N ASP A 21 1.85 3.04 -5.91
CA ASP A 21 1.35 4.03 -6.86
C ASP A 21 0.02 4.65 -6.39
N SER A 22 -0.82 3.88 -5.67
CA SER A 22 -2.04 4.40 -5.03
C SER A 22 -1.74 5.50 -4.00
N LYS A 23 -0.71 5.33 -3.16
CA LYS A 23 -0.27 6.39 -2.22
C LYS A 23 0.14 7.67 -2.95
N ARG A 24 0.88 7.53 -4.06
CA ARG A 24 1.29 8.68 -4.90
C ARG A 24 0.09 9.37 -5.56
N LEU A 25 -0.89 8.60 -6.03
CA LEU A 25 -2.10 9.11 -6.66
C LEU A 25 -3.07 9.78 -5.66
N ASN A 26 -3.04 9.36 -4.39
CA ASN A 26 -3.79 9.99 -3.31
C ASN A 26 -3.14 11.26 -2.74
N ALA A 27 -1.92 11.60 -3.16
CA ALA A 27 -1.26 12.84 -2.76
C ALA A 27 -2.04 14.07 -3.27
N ALA A 28 -1.92 15.20 -2.56
CA ALA A 28 -2.71 16.40 -2.79
C ALA A 28 -2.71 16.89 -4.25
N GLY A 29 -1.62 16.68 -5.00
CA GLY A 29 -1.52 17.10 -6.41
C GLY A 29 -2.23 16.21 -7.44
N PHE A 30 -2.69 15.01 -7.06
CA PHE A 30 -3.28 14.03 -8.00
C PHE A 30 -4.69 13.57 -7.62
N LYS A 31 -5.16 13.97 -6.44
CA LYS A 31 -6.43 13.51 -5.88
C LYS A 31 -7.62 13.77 -6.81
N ASP A 32 -7.66 14.94 -7.45
CA ASP A 32 -8.74 15.33 -8.36
C ASP A 32 -8.78 14.51 -9.66
N LEU A 33 -7.65 13.93 -10.05
CA LEU A 33 -7.48 13.23 -11.33
C LEU A 33 -8.29 11.93 -11.39
N LEU A 34 -8.57 11.34 -10.23
CA LEU A 34 -9.24 10.05 -10.06
C LEU A 34 -10.64 10.15 -9.45
N VAL A 35 -11.12 11.37 -9.18
CA VAL A 35 -12.45 11.59 -8.58
C VAL A 35 -13.53 10.97 -9.45
N ASN A 36 -14.35 10.13 -8.81
CA ASN A 36 -15.44 9.36 -9.40
C ASN A 36 -15.00 8.32 -10.45
N LEU A 37 -13.76 7.83 -10.38
CA LEU A 37 -13.30 6.67 -11.16
C LEU A 37 -13.20 5.42 -10.27
N PRO A 38 -13.54 4.23 -10.78
CA PRO A 38 -13.43 2.97 -10.04
C PRO A 38 -11.97 2.49 -9.98
N VAL A 39 -11.22 3.03 -9.00
CA VAL A 39 -9.80 2.73 -8.78
C VAL A 39 -9.61 1.80 -7.59
N TYR A 40 -8.83 0.74 -7.78
CA TYR A 40 -8.47 -0.25 -6.77
C TYR A 40 -6.95 -0.45 -6.75
N PHE A 41 -6.40 -0.87 -5.61
CA PHE A 41 -5.03 -1.35 -5.53
C PHE A 41 -5.03 -2.83 -5.18
N LEU A 42 -4.07 -3.58 -5.74
CA LEU A 42 -3.85 -4.96 -5.37
C LEU A 42 -2.91 -5.00 -4.17
N PRO A 43 -3.34 -5.50 -2.99
CA PRO A 43 -2.46 -5.64 -1.83
C PRO A 43 -1.39 -6.68 -2.13
N ILE A 44 -0.17 -6.39 -1.68
CA ILE A 44 0.95 -7.33 -1.70
C ILE A 44 1.40 -7.51 -0.26
N GLU A 45 1.38 -8.75 0.21
CA GLU A 45 1.82 -9.09 1.56
C GLU A 45 3.11 -9.89 1.47
N VAL A 46 4.00 -9.64 2.42
CA VAL A 46 5.22 -10.42 2.62
C VAL A 46 5.15 -10.98 4.02
N ASP A 47 5.46 -12.27 4.16
CA ASP A 47 5.57 -12.92 5.46
C ASP A 47 6.97 -13.52 5.58
N LEU A 48 7.43 -13.60 6.82
CA LEU A 48 8.66 -14.32 7.14
C LEU A 48 8.32 -15.79 7.37
N PHE A 49 9.22 -16.70 6.99
CA PHE A 49 9.09 -18.08 7.39
C PHE A 49 9.05 -18.17 8.91
N GLU A 50 8.30 -19.15 9.44
CA GLU A 50 7.94 -19.20 10.86
C GLU A 50 9.16 -19.09 11.80
N GLN A 51 10.25 -19.79 11.48
CA GLN A 51 11.50 -19.72 12.28
C GLN A 51 12.19 -18.35 12.19
N ASP A 52 12.22 -17.74 11.00
CA ASP A 52 12.82 -16.42 10.79
C ASP A 52 12.00 -15.33 11.50
N LYS A 53 10.67 -15.49 11.53
CA LYS A 53 9.75 -14.60 12.23
C LYS A 53 10.00 -14.60 13.74
N ILE A 54 10.10 -15.79 14.35
CA ILE A 54 10.43 -15.92 15.78
C ILE A 54 11.76 -15.24 16.09
N THR A 55 12.78 -15.51 15.28
CA THR A 55 14.13 -14.95 15.46
C THR A 55 14.11 -13.41 15.35
N PHE A 56 13.39 -12.88 14.37
CA PHE A 56 13.22 -11.45 14.16
C PHE A 56 12.50 -10.78 15.34
N ASP A 57 11.38 -11.37 15.80
CA ASP A 57 10.59 -10.84 16.91
C ASP A 57 11.40 -10.82 18.21
N GLU A 58 12.14 -11.89 18.51
CA GLU A 58 13.04 -11.94 19.67
C GLU A 58 14.11 -10.87 19.62
N LEU A 59 14.71 -10.64 18.44
CA LEU A 59 15.73 -9.60 18.24
C LEU A 59 15.18 -8.20 18.56
N ILE A 60 13.98 -7.88 18.06
CA ILE A 60 13.31 -6.60 18.34
C ILE A 60 12.96 -6.47 19.83
N LEU A 61 12.35 -7.50 20.43
CA LEU A 61 11.95 -7.49 21.84
C LEU A 61 13.15 -7.34 22.78
N ASN A 62 14.25 -8.04 22.50
CA ASN A 62 15.47 -7.96 23.30
C ASN A 62 16.15 -6.60 23.17
N TYR A 63 16.17 -6.01 21.97
CA TYR A 63 16.67 -4.65 21.77
C TYR A 63 15.86 -3.64 22.61
N VAL A 64 14.53 -3.69 22.54
CA VAL A 64 13.66 -2.76 23.28
C VAL A 64 13.81 -2.93 24.80
N LYS A 65 13.86 -4.17 25.30
CA LYS A 65 14.08 -4.46 26.73
C LYS A 65 15.41 -3.89 27.21
N SER A 66 16.48 -4.11 26.45
CA SER A 66 17.85 -3.72 26.84
C SER A 66 18.10 -2.22 26.78
N ASN A 67 17.33 -1.48 25.96
CA ASN A 67 17.50 -0.03 25.76
C ASN A 67 16.40 0.81 26.43
N ARG A 68 15.50 0.19 27.21
CA ARG A 68 14.60 0.94 28.08
C ARG A 68 15.43 1.58 29.20
N ARG A 69 15.60 2.90 29.13
CA ARG A 69 16.08 3.69 30.29
C ARG A 69 15.09 3.49 31.43
N ASN A 70 15.56 2.92 32.54
CA ASN A 70 14.84 2.97 33.81
C ASN A 70 14.59 4.44 34.14
N ARG A 71 13.32 4.85 34.10
CA ARG A 71 12.85 6.15 34.56
C ARG A 71 12.14 5.96 35.88
#